data_AF-A0A2H3BS77-F1
#
_entry.id   AF-A0A2H3BS77-F1
#
_cell.length_a   1.000
_cell.length_b   1.000
_cell.length_c   1.000
_cell.angle_alpha   90.00
_cell.angle_beta   90.00
_cell.angle_gamma   90.00
#
_symmetry.space_group_name_H-M   'P 1'
#
loop_
_entity.id
_entity.type
_entity.pdbx_description
1 polymer ?
#
loop_
_entity_poly.entity_id
_entity_poly.type
_entity_poly.pdbx_seq_one_letter_code
_entity_poly.pdbx_strand_id
1 'polypeptide(L)'
;MEELQARLDATLQDNSLLEEDRLLTAALLQQKIQVLQREINKKCHTSNMVRAKLELETISKYWIKIGNKKQSWDTVHELCKPGSEPLVYLKRSDKMASAARDSYDDLQRKETFPDASADERDQATTAVLDAIRRRVPEAKKEALATLLQYDEILAALKMATKGKATGIDGLPYELWLLLYNRLANSDDEIE
;
A
#
# COMPACT_ATOMS: atom_id res chain seq x y z
N MET A 1 8.25 -12.49 19.15
CA MET A 1 9.58 -12.89 18.64
C MET A 1 10.59 -11.79 18.96
N GLU A 2 10.28 -10.54 18.63
CA GLU A 2 11.06 -9.34 18.97
C GLU A 2 11.37 -9.23 20.47
N GLU A 3 10.40 -9.49 21.34
CA GLU A 3 10.62 -9.46 22.81
C GLU A 3 11.68 -10.48 23.29
N LEU A 4 11.72 -11.68 22.69
CA LEU A 4 12.72 -12.70 23.04
C LEU A 4 14.09 -12.37 22.46
N GLN A 5 14.15 -11.70 21.31
CA GLN A 5 15.40 -11.21 20.72
C GLN A 5 15.97 -10.06 21.55
N ALA A 6 15.15 -9.07 21.91
CA ALA A 6 15.55 -7.98 22.80
C ALA A 6 16.04 -8.50 24.16
N ARG A 7 15.38 -9.54 24.69
CA ARG A 7 15.81 -10.19 25.94
C ARG A 7 17.12 -10.97 25.79
N LEU A 8 17.35 -11.64 24.67
CA LEU A 8 18.62 -12.30 24.37
C LEU A 8 19.76 -11.27 24.30
N ASP A 9 19.55 -10.18 23.57
CA ASP A 9 20.54 -9.10 23.42
C ASP A 9 20.85 -8.43 24.77
N ALA A 10 19.82 -8.16 25.58
CA ALA A 10 19.99 -7.61 26.92
C ALA A 10 20.77 -8.57 27.84
N THR A 11 20.51 -9.88 27.75
CA THR A 11 21.20 -10.89 28.56
C THR A 11 22.68 -10.99 28.17
N LEU A 12 23.00 -10.91 26.88
CA LEU A 12 24.38 -10.92 26.39
C LEU A 12 25.16 -9.65 26.77
N GLN A 13 24.48 -8.52 26.90
CA GLN A 13 25.08 -7.23 27.29
C GLN A 13 25.21 -7.04 28.81
N ASP A 14 24.53 -7.86 29.61
CA ASP A 14 24.60 -7.79 31.06
C ASP A 14 25.95 -8.35 31.56
N ASN A 15 26.78 -7.46 32.13
CA ASN A 15 28.08 -7.81 32.72
C ASN A 15 28.00 -8.00 34.24
N SER A 16 26.81 -7.85 34.84
CA SER A 16 26.61 -8.07 36.28
C SER A 16 26.44 -9.55 36.64
N LEU A 17 26.09 -10.38 35.66
CA LEU A 17 25.92 -11.81 35.79
C LEU A 17 27.24 -12.56 35.61
N LEU A 18 27.35 -13.72 36.27
CA LEU A 18 28.43 -14.66 36.07
C LEU A 18 28.38 -15.18 34.63
N GLU A 19 29.54 -15.27 33.97
CA GLU A 19 29.61 -15.56 32.53
C GLU A 19 28.91 -16.88 32.15
N GLU A 20 29.02 -17.90 33.00
CA GLU A 20 28.38 -19.20 32.81
C GLU A 20 26.85 -19.10 32.83
N ASP A 21 26.28 -18.37 33.79
CA ASP A 21 24.81 -18.17 33.90
C ASP A 21 24.28 -17.35 32.72
N ARG A 22 25.06 -16.36 32.27
CA ARG A 22 24.74 -15.55 31.09
C ARG A 22 24.69 -16.39 29.81
N LEU A 23 25.69 -17.25 29.61
CA LEU A 23 25.74 -18.13 28.43
C LEU A 23 24.63 -19.18 28.45
N LEU A 24 24.33 -19.74 29.63
CA LEU A 24 23.26 -20.73 29.79
C LEU A 24 21.88 -20.13 29.49
N THR A 25 21.58 -18.95 30.05
CA THR A 25 20.33 -18.23 29.80
C THR A 25 20.19 -17.79 28.34
N ALA A 26 21.27 -17.31 27.72
CA ALA A 26 21.29 -16.98 26.30
C ALA A 26 21.02 -18.21 25.41
N ALA A 27 21.63 -19.35 25.71
CA ALA A 27 21.42 -20.59 24.97
C ALA A 27 19.95 -21.06 25.05
N LEU A 28 19.33 -20.99 26.24
CA LEU A 28 17.92 -21.32 26.42
C LEU A 28 17.00 -20.38 25.62
N LEU A 29 17.28 -19.08 25.63
CA LEU A 29 16.52 -18.09 24.84
C LEU A 29 16.67 -18.34 23.34
N GLN A 30 17.89 -18.64 22.87
CA GLN A 30 18.15 -18.95 21.47
C GLN A 30 17.43 -20.23 21.03
N GLN A 31 17.43 -21.27 21.85
CA GLN A 31 16.68 -22.51 21.58
C GLN A 31 15.18 -22.21 21.46
N LYS A 32 14.62 -21.38 22.35
CA LYS A 32 13.21 -20.97 22.30
C LYS A 32 12.88 -20.21 21.02
N ILE A 33 13.74 -19.29 20.58
CA ILE A 33 13.59 -18.57 19.32
C ILE A 33 13.57 -19.54 18.15
N GLN A 34 14.50 -20.50 18.10
CA GLN A 34 14.57 -21.48 17.02
C GLN A 34 13.31 -22.36 16.97
N VAL A 35 12.80 -22.82 18.11
CA VAL A 35 11.56 -23.62 18.16
C VAL A 35 10.39 -22.82 17.60
N LEU A 36 10.19 -21.58 18.04
CA LEU A 36 9.12 -20.72 17.54
C LEU A 36 9.25 -20.42 16.04
N GLN A 37 10.48 -20.19 15.55
CA GLN A 37 10.73 -20.00 14.12
C GLN A 37 10.35 -21.25 13.31
N ARG A 38 10.72 -22.45 13.79
CA ARG A 38 10.33 -23.71 13.14
C ARG A 38 8.82 -23.86 13.10
N GLU A 39 8.12 -23.54 14.19
CA GLU A 39 6.65 -23.60 14.24
C GLU A 39 6.00 -22.62 13.26
N ILE A 40 6.47 -21.37 13.23
CA ILE A 40 5.98 -20.36 12.28
C ILE A 40 6.21 -20.81 10.85
N ASN A 41 7.41 -21.30 10.54
CA ASN A 41 7.74 -21.80 9.20
C ASN A 41 6.87 -23.00 8.83
N LYS A 42 6.63 -23.92 9.76
CA LYS A 42 5.74 -25.07 9.55
C LYS A 42 4.29 -24.63 9.30
N LYS A 43 3.77 -23.67 10.07
CA LYS A 43 2.43 -23.08 9.86
C LYS A 43 2.33 -22.37 8.52
N CYS A 44 3.32 -21.55 8.16
CA CYS A 44 3.38 -20.86 6.88
C CYS A 44 3.41 -21.87 5.72
N HIS A 45 4.26 -22.90 5.82
CA HIS A 45 4.37 -23.94 4.80
C HIS A 45 3.07 -24.72 4.63
N THR A 46 2.48 -25.19 5.72
CA THR A 46 1.20 -25.93 5.67
C THR A 46 0.07 -25.07 5.11
N SER A 47 -0.03 -23.80 5.51
CA SER A 47 -0.98 -22.85 4.93
C SER A 47 -0.77 -22.67 3.43
N ASN A 48 0.47 -22.46 3.00
CA ASN A 48 0.82 -22.35 1.58
C ASN A 48 0.50 -23.64 0.80
N MET A 49 0.73 -24.82 1.38
CA MET A 49 0.39 -26.11 0.77
C MET A 49 -1.12 -26.30 0.63
N VAL A 50 -1.90 -25.96 1.66
CA VAL A 50 -3.36 -26.02 1.61
C VAL A 50 -3.88 -25.07 0.54
N ARG A 51 -3.38 -23.83 0.52
CA ARG A 51 -3.71 -22.85 -0.50
C ARG A 51 -3.32 -23.31 -1.90
N ALA A 52 -2.15 -23.93 -2.05
CA ALA A 52 -1.71 -24.52 -3.31
C ALA A 52 -2.68 -25.60 -3.79
N LYS A 53 -3.04 -26.55 -2.92
CA LYS A 53 -3.99 -27.62 -3.27
C LYS A 53 -5.38 -27.08 -3.66
N LEU A 54 -5.85 -26.02 -3.01
CA LEU A 54 -7.15 -25.42 -3.29
C LEU A 54 -7.16 -24.54 -4.55
N GLU A 55 -6.11 -23.75 -4.76
CA GLU A 55 -6.14 -22.62 -5.70
C GLU A 55 -5.27 -22.83 -6.95
N LEU A 56 -4.48 -23.90 -7.07
CA LEU A 56 -3.63 -24.16 -8.25
C LEU A 56 -4.39 -24.70 -9.47
N GLU A 57 -5.46 -25.46 -9.27
CA GLU A 57 -6.24 -26.04 -10.37
C GLU A 57 -7.26 -25.04 -10.96
N THR A 58 -7.51 -23.94 -10.26
CA THR A 58 -8.39 -22.85 -10.70
C THR A 58 -7.56 -21.63 -11.09
N ILE A 59 -7.94 -20.92 -12.14
CA ILE A 59 -7.31 -19.64 -12.53
C ILE A 59 -7.59 -18.59 -11.43
N SER A 60 -6.69 -18.56 -10.44
CA SER A 60 -6.80 -17.73 -9.24
C SER A 60 -5.68 -16.70 -9.20
N LYS A 61 -5.83 -15.67 -8.35
CA LYS A 61 -4.74 -14.71 -8.07
C LYS A 61 -3.48 -15.40 -7.56
N TYR A 62 -3.62 -16.53 -6.86
CA TYR A 62 -2.49 -17.31 -6.35
C TYR A 62 -1.74 -18.02 -7.47
N TRP A 63 -2.47 -18.65 -8.41
CA TRP A 63 -1.88 -19.27 -9.61
C TRP A 63 -1.08 -18.24 -10.44
N ILE A 64 -1.68 -17.07 -10.72
CA ILE A 64 -1.01 -15.98 -11.44
C ILE A 64 0.27 -15.53 -10.70
N LYS A 65 0.20 -15.37 -9.36
CA LYS A 65 1.35 -14.96 -8.55
C LYS A 65 2.50 -15.96 -8.55
N ILE A 66 2.22 -17.27 -8.66
CA ILE A 66 3.25 -18.31 -8.75
C ILE A 66 3.93 -18.29 -10.11
N GLY A 67 3.16 -18.12 -11.19
CA GLY A 67 3.70 -18.06 -12.55
C GLY A 67 4.49 -16.79 -12.84
N ASN A 68 4.21 -15.70 -12.12
CA ASN A 68 4.97 -14.47 -12.22
C ASN A 68 6.39 -14.69 -11.70
N LYS A 69 7.37 -14.71 -12.62
CA LYS A 69 8.78 -14.63 -12.25
C LYS A 69 8.95 -13.37 -11.41
N LYS A 70 9.37 -13.52 -10.15
CA LYS A 70 9.86 -12.40 -9.36
C LYS A 70 11.16 -11.95 -9.99
N GLN A 71 11.06 -11.07 -10.98
CA GLN A 71 12.20 -10.33 -11.46
C GLN A 71 12.73 -9.57 -10.25
N SER A 72 13.91 -9.94 -9.76
CA SER A 72 14.66 -9.07 -8.87
C SER A 72 14.88 -7.81 -9.69
N TRP A 73 14.12 -6.76 -9.38
CA TRP A 73 14.36 -5.44 -9.94
C TRP A 73 15.86 -5.16 -9.76
N ASP A 74 16.51 -4.70 -10.82
CA ASP A 74 17.95 -4.48 -10.79
C ASP A 74 18.31 -3.59 -9.60
N THR A 75 19.36 -3.97 -8.87
CA THR A 75 19.71 -3.23 -7.65
C THR A 75 20.34 -1.92 -8.09
N VAL A 76 19.63 -0.82 -7.87
CA VAL A 76 20.18 0.51 -8.13
C VAL A 76 21.30 0.76 -7.13
N HIS A 77 22.55 0.66 -7.58
CA HIS A 77 23.73 0.80 -6.73
C HIS A 77 24.01 2.25 -6.30
N GLU A 78 23.65 3.20 -7.15
CA GLU A 78 23.83 4.63 -6.89
C GLU A 78 22.83 5.48 -7.66
N LEU A 79 22.47 6.63 -7.08
CA LEU A 79 21.60 7.63 -7.70
C LEU A 79 22.36 8.94 -7.85
N CYS A 80 22.33 9.54 -9.04
CA CYS A 80 22.89 10.88 -9.26
C CYS A 80 22.06 11.90 -8.48
N LYS A 81 22.72 12.78 -7.72
CA LYS A 81 22.04 13.88 -7.03
C LYS A 81 21.59 14.92 -8.09
N PRO A 82 20.31 15.31 -8.12
CA PRO A 82 19.85 16.33 -9.06
C PRO A 82 20.50 17.68 -8.73
N GLY A 83 20.98 18.39 -9.77
CA GLY A 83 21.51 19.75 -9.65
C GLY A 83 22.91 19.92 -9.03
N SER A 84 23.70 18.85 -8.88
CA SER A 84 25.09 18.97 -8.40
C SER A 84 26.09 19.14 -9.55
N GLU A 85 26.88 20.21 -9.51
CA GLU A 85 28.08 20.39 -10.32
C GLU A 85 29.31 20.54 -9.38
N PRO A 86 30.28 19.61 -9.41
CA PRO A 86 30.37 18.39 -10.22
C PRO A 86 29.34 17.32 -9.82
N LEU A 87 29.15 16.31 -10.70
CA LEU A 87 28.20 15.20 -10.49
C LEU A 87 28.53 14.42 -9.20
N VAL A 88 27.60 14.41 -8.24
CA VAL A 88 27.72 13.66 -6.98
C VAL A 88 26.73 12.50 -6.96
N TYR A 89 27.21 11.30 -6.63
CA TYR A 89 26.40 10.09 -6.55
C TYR A 89 26.11 9.69 -5.09
N LEU A 90 24.88 9.26 -4.84
CA LEU A 90 24.39 8.77 -3.55
C LEU A 90 24.31 7.25 -3.56
N LYS A 91 24.98 6.59 -2.62
CA LYS A 91 25.03 5.10 -2.51
C LYS A 91 24.14 4.54 -1.39
N ARG A 92 23.77 5.35 -0.40
CA ARG A 92 22.90 4.90 0.69
C ARG A 92 21.44 5.02 0.25
N SER A 93 20.68 3.94 0.41
CA SER A 93 19.29 3.83 -0.06
C SER A 93 18.35 4.86 0.57
N ASP A 94 18.56 5.21 1.85
CA ASP A 94 17.81 6.27 2.55
C ASP A 94 17.98 7.63 1.86
N LYS A 95 19.22 7.98 1.51
CA LYS A 95 19.52 9.24 0.81
C LYS A 95 19.03 9.22 -0.64
N MET A 96 19.12 8.08 -1.32
CA MET A 96 18.60 7.93 -2.68
C MET A 96 17.08 8.13 -2.70
N ALA A 97 16.35 7.55 -1.75
CA ALA A 97 14.91 7.71 -1.63
C ALA A 97 14.52 9.16 -1.35
N SER A 98 15.21 9.83 -0.42
CA SER A 98 14.99 11.25 -0.15
C SER A 98 15.27 12.12 -1.38
N ALA A 99 16.38 11.90 -2.07
CA ALA A 99 16.73 12.68 -3.28
C ALA A 99 15.72 12.46 -4.41
N ALA A 100 15.22 11.23 -4.60
CA ALA A 100 14.17 10.94 -5.56
C ALA A 100 12.85 11.63 -5.18
N ARG A 101 12.44 11.55 -3.91
CA ARG A 101 11.25 12.25 -3.40
C ARG A 101 11.34 13.75 -3.65
N ASP A 102 12.44 14.37 -3.21
CA ASP A 102 12.64 15.80 -3.35
C ASP A 102 12.63 16.21 -4.84
N SER A 103 13.22 15.39 -5.73
CA SER A 103 13.14 15.60 -7.18
C SER A 103 11.71 15.53 -7.73
N TYR A 104 10.88 14.59 -7.26
CA TYR A 104 9.49 14.50 -7.69
C TYR A 104 8.63 15.62 -7.13
N ASP A 105 8.83 15.99 -5.86
CA ASP A 105 8.15 17.14 -5.24
C ASP A 105 8.49 18.43 -5.99
N ASP A 106 9.76 18.61 -6.37
CA ASP A 106 10.20 19.75 -7.17
C ASP A 106 9.57 19.75 -8.57
N LEU A 107 9.44 18.59 -9.22
CA LEU A 107 8.75 18.48 -10.51
C LEU A 107 7.27 18.86 -10.38
N GLN A 108 6.57 18.35 -9.36
CA GLN A 108 5.17 18.67 -9.11
C GLN A 108 4.98 20.17 -8.85
N ARG A 109 5.91 20.80 -8.11
CA ARG A 109 5.88 22.25 -7.86
C ARG A 109 6.24 23.08 -9.08
N LYS A 110 7.16 22.61 -9.94
CA LYS A 110 7.56 23.29 -11.19
C LYS A 110 6.49 23.20 -12.29
N GLU A 111 5.72 22.11 -12.34
CA GLU A 111 4.61 21.94 -13.28
C GLU A 111 3.29 22.53 -12.78
N THR A 112 3.22 22.92 -11.50
CA THR A 112 2.17 23.83 -11.05
C THR A 112 2.49 25.17 -11.71
N PHE A 113 1.60 25.77 -12.50
CA PHE A 113 1.75 27.14 -13.00
C PHE A 113 1.79 28.10 -11.79
N PRO A 114 2.94 28.42 -11.18
CA PRO A 114 2.97 29.12 -9.90
C PRO A 114 2.74 30.62 -10.10
N ASP A 115 2.97 31.09 -11.33
CA ASP A 115 2.88 32.47 -11.76
C ASP A 115 1.51 32.81 -12.36
N ALA A 116 0.66 31.79 -12.60
CA ALA A 116 -0.68 32.04 -13.09
C ALA A 116 -1.56 32.53 -11.94
N SER A 117 -2.00 33.78 -12.02
CA SER A 117 -3.00 34.32 -11.10
C SER A 117 -4.26 33.43 -11.12
N ALA A 118 -5.08 33.50 -10.07
CA ALA A 118 -6.36 32.79 -10.06
C ALA A 118 -7.18 33.08 -11.33
N ASP A 119 -7.16 34.34 -11.78
CA ASP A 119 -7.84 34.80 -12.98
C ASP A 119 -7.28 34.18 -14.27
N GLU A 120 -5.95 34.05 -14.39
CA GLU A 120 -5.32 33.42 -15.56
C GLU A 120 -5.66 31.93 -15.65
N ARG A 121 -5.74 31.24 -14.50
CA ARG A 121 -6.17 29.84 -14.46
C ARG A 121 -7.64 29.68 -14.83
N ASP A 122 -8.50 30.58 -14.36
CA ASP A 122 -9.93 30.55 -14.70
C ASP A 122 -10.16 30.84 -16.18
N GLN A 123 -9.41 31.79 -16.76
CA GLN A 123 -9.42 32.08 -18.19
C GLN A 123 -8.94 30.88 -19.01
N ALA A 124 -7.81 30.26 -18.62
CA ALA A 124 -7.31 29.07 -19.30
C ALA A 124 -8.29 27.88 -19.20
N THR A 125 -8.88 27.67 -18.03
CA THR A 125 -9.90 26.64 -17.81
C THR A 125 -11.12 26.88 -18.69
N THR A 126 -11.61 28.12 -18.73
CA THR A 126 -12.75 28.51 -19.59
C THR A 126 -12.41 28.30 -21.07
N ALA A 127 -11.24 28.75 -21.52
CA ALA A 127 -10.79 28.57 -22.90
C ALA A 127 -10.72 27.08 -23.30
N VAL A 128 -10.24 26.21 -22.41
CA VAL A 128 -10.21 24.76 -22.64
C VAL A 128 -11.63 24.19 -22.69
N LEU A 129 -12.52 24.58 -21.76
CA LEU A 129 -13.91 24.12 -21.73
C LEU A 129 -14.72 24.58 -22.96
N ASP A 130 -14.40 25.76 -23.50
CA ASP A 130 -14.98 26.30 -24.73
C ASP A 130 -14.46 25.60 -25.98
N ALA A 131 -13.20 25.14 -25.97
CA ALA A 131 -12.66 24.33 -27.05
C ALA A 131 -13.37 22.96 -27.18
N ILE A 132 -14.03 22.47 -26.11
CA ILE A 132 -14.80 21.22 -26.13
C ILE A 132 -16.12 21.45 -26.90
N ARG A 133 -16.08 21.21 -28.22
CA ARG A 133 -17.26 21.39 -29.10
C ARG A 133 -18.38 20.38 -28.89
N ARG A 134 -18.07 19.19 -28.35
CA ARG A 134 -19.08 18.15 -28.11
C ARG A 134 -19.74 18.38 -26.75
N ARG A 135 -21.03 18.69 -26.77
CA ARG A 135 -21.86 18.74 -25.57
C ARG A 135 -22.68 17.45 -25.43
N VAL A 136 -23.00 17.10 -24.19
CA VAL A 136 -23.90 15.99 -23.89
C VAL A 136 -25.29 16.32 -24.45
N PRO A 137 -25.95 15.41 -25.19
CA PRO A 137 -27.33 15.63 -25.67
C PRO A 137 -28.29 15.93 -24.52
N GLU A 138 -29.31 16.76 -24.76
CA GLU A 138 -30.21 17.24 -23.70
C GLU A 138 -30.87 16.10 -22.91
N ALA A 139 -31.32 15.05 -23.60
CA ALA A 139 -31.88 13.85 -22.97
C ALA A 139 -30.92 13.16 -21.97
N LYS A 140 -29.62 13.21 -22.23
CA LYS A 140 -28.61 12.67 -21.29
C LYS A 140 -28.27 13.65 -20.17
N LYS A 141 -28.44 14.96 -20.38
CA LYS A 141 -28.29 15.95 -19.31
C LYS A 141 -29.42 15.81 -18.29
N GLU A 142 -30.65 15.59 -18.76
CA GLU A 142 -31.80 15.31 -17.89
C GLU A 142 -31.54 14.06 -17.04
N ALA A 143 -31.01 12.99 -17.64
CA ALA A 143 -30.61 11.78 -16.91
C ALA A 143 -29.41 11.97 -15.97
N LEU A 144 -28.54 12.95 -16.21
CA LEU A 144 -27.46 13.30 -15.27
C LEU A 144 -27.94 14.23 -14.14
N ALA A 145 -29.05 14.94 -14.35
CA ALA A 145 -29.66 15.83 -13.36
C ALA A 145 -30.53 15.07 -12.35
N THR A 146 -30.95 13.84 -12.66
CA THR A 146 -31.67 12.99 -11.72
C THR A 146 -30.77 12.56 -10.57
N LEU A 147 -31.27 12.71 -9.33
CA LEU A 147 -30.58 12.28 -8.13
C LEU A 147 -30.41 10.76 -8.12
N LEU A 148 -29.21 10.31 -7.74
CA LEU A 148 -28.90 8.89 -7.55
C LEU A 148 -29.82 8.29 -6.48
N GLN A 149 -30.45 7.17 -6.82
CA GLN A 149 -31.27 6.40 -5.90
C GLN A 149 -30.39 5.54 -4.98
N TYR A 150 -30.92 5.21 -3.81
CA TYR A 150 -30.21 4.38 -2.84
C TYR A 150 -29.77 3.02 -3.43
N ASP A 151 -30.64 2.38 -4.19
CA ASP A 151 -30.37 1.08 -4.82
C ASP A 151 -29.24 1.15 -5.85
N GLU A 152 -29.12 2.28 -6.55
CA GLU A 152 -28.05 2.52 -7.52
C GLU A 152 -26.71 2.70 -6.81
N ILE A 153 -26.70 3.44 -5.69
CA ILE A 153 -25.51 3.60 -4.84
C ILE A 153 -25.10 2.24 -4.28
N LEU A 154 -26.05 1.44 -3.82
CA LEU A 154 -25.79 0.11 -3.30
C LEU A 154 -25.27 -0.85 -4.38
N ALA A 155 -25.86 -0.82 -5.58
CA ALA A 155 -25.38 -1.62 -6.71
C ALA A 155 -23.96 -1.21 -7.09
N ALA A 156 -23.67 0.09 -7.16
CA ALA A 156 -22.33 0.62 -7.37
C ALA A 156 -21.37 0.21 -6.24
N LEU A 157 -21.83 0.13 -4.98
CA LEU A 157 -21.09 -0.33 -3.80
C LEU A 157 -20.91 -1.86 -3.74
N LYS A 158 -21.64 -2.63 -4.54
CA LYS A 158 -21.40 -4.07 -4.70
C LYS A 158 -20.49 -4.37 -5.90
N MET A 159 -20.53 -3.53 -6.93
CA MET A 159 -19.82 -3.74 -8.20
C MET A 159 -18.36 -3.26 -8.22
N ALA A 160 -17.97 -2.33 -7.35
CA ALA A 160 -16.61 -1.80 -7.43
C ALA A 160 -15.57 -2.85 -7.00
N THR A 161 -14.42 -2.73 -7.65
CA THR A 161 -13.39 -3.74 -7.64
C THR A 161 -12.58 -3.71 -6.34
N LYS A 162 -12.60 -4.83 -5.61
CA LYS A 162 -11.81 -5.03 -4.40
C LYS A 162 -10.30 -5.09 -4.70
N GLY A 163 -9.50 -4.48 -3.83
CA GLY A 163 -8.04 -4.49 -3.88
C GLY A 163 -7.44 -3.51 -4.89
N LYS A 164 -8.15 -2.43 -5.22
CA LYS A 164 -7.59 -1.28 -5.94
C LYS A 164 -6.95 -0.28 -4.98
N ALA A 165 -6.09 0.58 -5.52
CA ALA A 165 -5.55 1.71 -4.76
C ALA A 165 -6.69 2.58 -4.24
N THR A 166 -6.55 3.04 -3.01
CA THR A 166 -7.50 3.95 -2.36
C THR A 166 -7.51 5.31 -3.05
N GLY A 167 -8.61 6.05 -2.88
CA GLY A 167 -8.68 7.44 -3.34
C GLY A 167 -7.72 8.35 -2.56
N ILE A 168 -7.84 9.65 -2.83
CA ILE A 168 -7.07 10.70 -2.13
C ILE A 168 -7.35 10.72 -0.61
N ASP A 169 -8.49 10.20 -0.20
CA ASP A 169 -8.91 10.01 1.19
C ASP A 169 -8.22 8.82 1.89
N GLY A 170 -7.55 7.94 1.13
CA GLY A 170 -6.89 6.77 1.67
C GLY A 170 -7.84 5.66 2.14
N LEU A 171 -9.14 5.77 1.86
CA LEU A 171 -10.13 4.81 2.33
C LEU A 171 -10.34 3.70 1.27
N PRO A 172 -10.18 2.42 1.66
CA PRO A 172 -10.44 1.32 0.75
C PRO A 172 -11.93 1.10 0.58
N TYR A 173 -12.32 0.65 -0.60
CA TYR A 173 -13.71 0.37 -0.93
C TYR A 173 -14.33 -0.70 -0.01
N GLU A 174 -13.51 -1.65 0.44
CA GLU A 174 -13.89 -2.70 1.39
C GLU A 174 -14.40 -2.13 2.72
N LEU A 175 -13.90 -0.95 3.14
CA LEU A 175 -14.37 -0.29 4.35
C LEU A 175 -15.84 0.12 4.21
N TRP A 176 -16.20 0.75 3.10
CA TRP A 176 -17.56 1.19 2.84
C TRP A 176 -18.55 0.02 2.77
N LEU A 177 -18.14 -1.08 2.11
CA LEU A 177 -18.96 -2.30 2.07
C LEU A 177 -19.14 -2.93 3.46
N LEU A 178 -18.09 -2.92 4.29
CA LEU A 178 -18.18 -3.42 5.67
C LEU A 178 -19.12 -2.59 6.53
N LEU A 179 -19.04 -1.26 6.43
CA LEU A 179 -19.93 -0.35 7.17
C LEU A 179 -21.39 -0.55 6.76
N TYR A 180 -21.64 -0.66 5.46
CA TYR A 180 -22.97 -0.95 4.94
C TYR A 180 -23.51 -2.28 5.47
N ASN A 181 -22.74 -3.37 5.36
CA ASN A 181 -23.19 -4.69 5.85
C ASN A 181 -23.45 -4.67 7.35
N ARG A 182 -22.65 -3.94 8.13
CA ARG A 182 -22.86 -3.81 9.57
C ARG A 182 -24.16 -3.09 9.90
N LEU A 183 -24.47 -2.02 9.17
CA LEU A 183 -25.70 -1.26 9.34
C LEU A 183 -26.94 -2.08 8.94
N ALA A 184 -26.88 -2.75 7.79
CA ALA A 184 -27.96 -3.62 7.33
C ALA A 184 -28.25 -4.75 8.33
N ASN A 185 -27.19 -5.38 8.88
CA ASN A 185 -27.36 -6.43 9.89
C ASN A 185 -27.88 -5.92 11.24
N SER A 186 -27.68 -4.64 11.58
CA SER A 186 -28.23 -4.08 12.83
C SER A 186 -29.70 -3.71 12.73
N ASP A 187 -30.20 -3.44 11.53
CA ASP A 187 -31.62 -3.17 11.30
C ASP A 187 -32.45 -4.48 11.33
N ASP A 188 -31.86 -5.61 10.94
CA ASP A 188 -32.48 -6.95 11.01
C ASP A 188 -32.59 -7.53 12.45
N GLU A 189 -31.93 -6.96 13.45
CA GLU A 189 -32.00 -7.39 14.86
C GLU A 189 -33.10 -6.66 15.66
N ILE A 190 -33.85 -5.74 15.04
CA ILE A 190 -34.87 -4.89 15.69
C ILE A 190 -36.32 -5.25 15.26
N GLU A 191 -36.52 -6.16 14.31
CA GLU A 191 -37.83 -6.79 14.00
C GLU A 191 -38.05 -8.11 14.76
#